data_AF-A0AB37UA72-F1
#
_entry.id   AF-A0AB37UA72-F1
#
_cell.length_a   1.000
_cell.length_b   1.000
_cell.length_c   1.000
_cell.angle_alpha   90.00
_cell.angle_beta   90.00
_cell.angle_gamma   90.00
#
_symmetry.space_group_name_H-M   'P 1'
#
loop_
_entity.id
_entity.type
_entity.pdbx_description
1 polymer ?
#
loop_
_entity_poly.entity_id
_entity_poly.type
_entity_poly.pdbx_seq_one_letter_code
_entity_poly.pdbx_strand_id
1 'polypeptide(L)'
;MATTTKSTVKKNGSATANAKSGATTKAAAKPAASANDLIGQVTATLKKTYKVNLNDRKKRVALKVYHALREKMGLDLQTQVRKNNGTFDWQKWNTKVFVLLFGKPEAPKYSAPVMAKIASYFYDTISEDPTQAVADLVEFNRQSLERRNAIQEQSEDDDLEGDDEEFDDSVLDDESDLDAEAESDLDEGDDEDDLDDDDEDFEDEEDDELE
;
A
#
# COMPACT_ATOMS: atom_id res chain seq x y z
N MET A 1 -8.32 95.17 43.09
CA MET A 1 -8.12 94.45 44.37
C MET A 1 -8.28 92.97 44.11
N ALA A 2 -7.36 92.17 44.66
CA ALA A 2 -7.25 90.73 44.46
C ALA A 2 -8.26 89.94 45.31
N THR A 3 -8.66 88.75 44.85
CA THR A 3 -8.47 87.49 45.59
C THR A 3 -8.83 86.28 44.72
N THR A 4 -7.88 85.34 44.71
CA THR A 4 -7.90 83.99 44.17
C THR A 4 -8.60 83.03 45.14
N THR A 5 -9.31 82.02 44.65
CA THR A 5 -9.33 80.68 45.29
C THR A 5 -9.48 79.55 44.26
N LYS A 6 -8.43 78.72 44.24
CA LYS A 6 -8.31 77.41 43.60
C LYS A 6 -8.96 76.37 44.51
N SER A 7 -9.65 75.37 43.96
CA SER A 7 -9.84 74.09 44.64
C SER A 7 -9.86 72.94 43.64
N THR A 8 -8.82 72.11 43.74
CA THR A 8 -8.66 70.82 43.07
C THR A 8 -9.18 69.73 44.01
N VAL A 9 -10.02 68.81 43.53
CA VAL A 9 -10.25 67.52 44.18
C VAL A 9 -10.10 66.41 43.15
N LYS A 10 -8.99 65.68 43.23
CA LYS A 10 -8.86 64.30 42.75
C LYS A 10 -9.38 63.37 43.84
N LYS A 11 -10.22 62.40 43.50
CA LYS A 11 -10.18 61.07 44.15
C LYS A 11 -10.76 59.98 43.24
N ASN A 12 -10.02 58.88 43.25
CA ASN A 12 -10.12 57.65 42.48
C ASN A 12 -11.47 56.91 42.56
N GLY A 13 -11.77 56.21 41.47
CA GLY A 13 -11.96 54.75 41.52
C GLY A 13 -13.38 54.24 41.73
N SER A 14 -14.04 53.85 40.63
CA SER A 14 -14.98 52.73 40.65
C SER A 14 -14.91 52.01 39.30
N ALA A 15 -14.66 50.70 39.38
CA ALA A 15 -14.43 49.80 38.26
C ALA A 15 -15.70 49.03 37.92
N THR A 16 -16.14 49.07 36.65
CA THR A 16 -16.98 48.07 35.95
C THR A 16 -17.12 48.58 34.50
N ALA A 17 -17.08 47.82 33.41
CA ALA A 17 -17.09 46.39 33.21
C ALA A 17 -16.30 46.04 31.93
N ASN A 18 -15.80 44.83 31.95
CA ASN A 18 -15.21 44.04 30.89
C ASN A 18 -16.06 44.05 29.61
N ALA A 19 -15.54 44.60 28.51
CA ALA A 19 -16.02 44.30 27.17
C ALA A 19 -14.81 44.00 26.29
N LYS A 20 -14.28 42.79 26.50
CA LYS A 20 -13.37 42.11 25.59
C LYS A 20 -14.06 42.10 24.23
N SER A 21 -13.67 43.03 23.36
CA SER A 21 -13.99 43.02 21.94
C SER A 21 -13.53 41.68 21.41
N GLY A 22 -14.47 40.74 21.32
CA GLY A 22 -14.27 39.45 20.69
C GLY A 22 -13.94 39.71 19.24
N ALA A 23 -12.65 39.74 18.93
CA ALA A 23 -12.19 39.47 17.59
C ALA A 23 -12.71 38.07 17.27
N THR A 24 -13.86 38.01 16.59
CA THR A 24 -14.24 36.87 15.78
C THR A 24 -13.06 36.62 14.87
N THR A 25 -12.21 35.68 15.27
CA THR A 25 -11.36 34.97 14.36
C THR A 25 -12.31 34.35 13.34
N LYS A 26 -12.48 35.04 12.21
CA LYS A 26 -12.78 34.35 10.96
C LYS A 26 -11.66 33.33 10.86
N ALA A 27 -11.91 32.11 11.31
CA ALA A 27 -11.14 30.96 10.89
C ALA A 27 -11.14 31.07 9.38
N ALA A 28 -9.99 31.45 8.82
CA ALA A 28 -9.79 31.48 7.39
C ALA A 28 -10.21 30.09 6.93
N ALA A 29 -11.27 30.01 6.13
CA ALA A 29 -11.68 28.76 5.53
C ALA A 29 -10.43 28.21 4.85
N LYS A 30 -9.91 27.10 5.38
CA LYS A 30 -8.71 26.45 4.85
C LYS A 30 -8.94 26.35 3.34
N PRO A 31 -8.03 26.85 2.49
CA PRO A 31 -8.23 26.76 1.05
C PRO A 31 -8.52 25.29 0.73
N ALA A 32 -9.54 25.05 -0.09
CA ALA A 32 -9.86 23.72 -0.56
C ALA A 32 -8.63 23.21 -1.30
N ALA A 33 -7.76 22.49 -0.59
CA ALA A 33 -6.56 21.91 -1.15
C ALA A 33 -7.01 21.00 -2.30
N SER A 34 -6.33 21.09 -3.45
CA SER A 34 -6.66 20.19 -4.54
C SER A 34 -6.41 18.75 -4.10
N ALA A 35 -7.14 17.80 -4.66
CA ALA A 35 -6.95 16.38 -4.34
C ALA A 35 -5.49 15.94 -4.56
N ASN A 36 -4.81 16.50 -5.56
CA ASN A 36 -3.40 16.22 -5.85
C ASN A 36 -2.46 16.75 -4.75
N ASP A 37 -2.71 17.95 -4.22
CA ASP A 37 -1.91 18.51 -3.13
C ASP A 37 -2.07 17.65 -1.86
N LEU A 38 -3.29 17.19 -1.58
CA LEU A 38 -3.56 16.30 -0.46
C LEU A 38 -2.90 14.93 -0.63
N ILE A 39 -2.91 14.36 -1.85
CA ILE A 39 -2.21 13.09 -2.14
C ILE A 39 -0.70 13.24 -1.90
N GLY A 40 -0.10 14.35 -2.33
CA GLY A 40 1.31 14.65 -2.07
C GLY A 40 1.62 14.75 -0.59
N GLN A 41 0.79 15.48 0.16
CA GLN A 41 0.91 15.62 1.62
C GLN A 41 0.81 14.26 2.33
N VAL A 42 -0.20 13.46 2.01
CA VAL A 42 -0.38 12.12 2.59
C VAL A 42 0.84 11.24 2.32
N THR A 43 1.31 11.21 1.07
CA THR A 43 2.47 10.38 0.68
C THR A 43 3.74 10.80 1.42
N ALA A 44 4.00 12.12 1.52
CA ALA A 44 5.16 12.64 2.23
C ALA A 44 5.09 12.36 3.74
N THR A 45 3.92 12.53 4.36
CA THR A 45 3.72 12.22 5.78
C THR A 45 3.94 10.75 6.07
N LEU A 46 3.38 9.84 5.27
CA LEU A 46 3.56 8.40 5.46
C LEU A 46 5.02 7.98 5.32
N LYS A 47 5.73 8.49 4.31
CA LYS A 47 7.17 8.24 4.15
C LYS A 47 7.97 8.74 5.33
N LYS A 48 7.67 9.94 5.85
CA LYS A 48 8.40 10.51 6.98
C LYS A 48 8.18 9.72 8.27
N THR A 49 6.93 9.36 8.56
CA THR A 49 6.52 8.72 9.82
C THR A 49 6.86 7.24 9.87
N TYR A 50 6.51 6.50 8.81
CA TYR A 50 6.64 5.04 8.79
C TYR A 50 7.85 4.54 8.01
N LYS A 51 8.59 5.43 7.34
CA LYS A 51 9.71 5.06 6.44
C LYS A 51 9.29 4.16 5.27
N VAL A 52 7.99 4.12 4.96
CA VAL A 52 7.42 3.31 3.88
C VAL A 52 7.09 4.20 2.68
N ASN A 53 7.52 3.78 1.49
CA ASN A 53 7.02 4.31 0.23
C ASN A 53 5.81 3.49 -0.20
N LEU A 54 4.62 4.09 -0.18
CA LEU A 54 3.43 3.40 -0.69
C LEU A 54 3.55 3.19 -2.20
N ASN A 55 3.34 1.95 -2.64
CA ASN A 55 3.18 1.65 -4.05
C ASN A 55 1.98 2.43 -4.63
N ASP A 56 2.16 2.93 -5.85
CA ASP A 56 1.10 3.60 -6.57
C ASP A 56 -0.07 2.64 -6.85
N ARG A 57 -1.24 3.20 -7.16
CA ARG A 57 -2.45 2.39 -7.39
C ARG A 57 -2.24 1.37 -8.51
N LYS A 58 -1.54 1.73 -9.59
CA LYS A 58 -1.32 0.84 -10.73
C LYS A 58 -0.44 -0.35 -10.37
N LYS A 59 0.70 -0.15 -9.67
CA LYS A 59 1.53 -1.28 -9.20
C LYS A 59 0.77 -2.16 -8.22
N ARG A 60 0.02 -1.58 -7.27
CA ARG A 60 -0.80 -2.38 -6.33
C ARG A 60 -1.83 -3.23 -7.04
N VAL A 61 -2.56 -2.69 -8.02
CA VAL A 61 -3.53 -3.46 -8.81
C VAL A 61 -2.82 -4.54 -9.64
N ALA A 62 -1.70 -4.23 -10.28
CA ALA A 62 -0.93 -5.20 -11.04
C ALA A 62 -0.46 -6.37 -10.18
N LEU A 63 0.03 -6.11 -8.98
CA LEU A 63 0.47 -7.14 -8.04
C LEU A 63 -0.70 -8.03 -7.57
N LYS A 64 -1.86 -7.43 -7.26
CA LYS A 64 -3.06 -8.19 -6.91
C LYS A 64 -3.53 -9.11 -8.04
N VAL A 65 -3.58 -8.59 -9.27
CA VAL A 65 -3.93 -9.37 -10.46
C VAL A 65 -2.91 -10.49 -10.70
N TYR A 66 -1.62 -10.20 -10.56
CA TYR A 66 -0.55 -11.20 -10.69
C TYR A 66 -0.74 -12.36 -9.70
N HIS A 67 -0.94 -12.06 -8.41
CA HIS A 67 -1.13 -13.09 -7.40
C HIS A 67 -2.45 -13.85 -7.57
N ALA A 68 -3.55 -13.16 -7.92
CA ALA A 68 -4.82 -13.80 -8.23
C ALA A 68 -4.69 -14.81 -9.36
N LEU A 69 -4.04 -14.41 -10.46
CA LEU A 69 -3.86 -15.29 -11.62
C LEU A 69 -2.99 -16.50 -11.26
N ARG A 70 -1.89 -16.28 -10.52
CA ARG A 70 -1.00 -17.36 -10.05
C ARG A 70 -1.75 -18.40 -9.23
N GLU A 71 -2.58 -17.94 -8.30
CA GLU A 71 -3.32 -18.83 -7.42
C GLU A 71 -4.47 -19.51 -8.15
N LYS A 72 -5.29 -18.77 -8.91
CA LYS A 72 -6.44 -19.33 -9.62
C LYS A 72 -6.01 -20.43 -10.61
N MET A 73 -4.94 -20.19 -11.38
CA MET A 73 -4.35 -21.21 -12.25
C MET A 73 -3.72 -22.36 -11.47
N GLY A 74 -3.03 -22.08 -10.36
CA GLY A 74 -2.43 -23.10 -9.52
C GLY A 74 -3.46 -24.05 -8.92
N LEU A 75 -4.60 -23.55 -8.41
CA LEU A 75 -5.68 -24.34 -7.81
C LEU A 75 -6.37 -25.24 -8.85
N ASP A 76 -6.62 -24.72 -10.04
CA ASP A 76 -7.18 -25.51 -11.14
C ASP A 76 -6.21 -26.61 -11.59
N LEU A 77 -4.93 -26.29 -11.78
CA LEU A 77 -3.90 -27.28 -12.11
C LEU A 77 -3.74 -28.33 -11.01
N GLN A 78 -3.74 -27.94 -9.73
CA GLN A 78 -3.70 -28.86 -8.61
C GLN A 78 -4.87 -29.85 -8.67
N THR A 79 -6.09 -29.34 -8.92
CA THR A 79 -7.29 -30.15 -9.07
C THR A 79 -7.15 -31.15 -10.23
N GLN A 80 -6.63 -30.72 -11.38
CA GLN A 80 -6.42 -31.58 -12.54
C GLN A 80 -5.32 -32.63 -12.32
N VAL A 81 -4.21 -32.25 -11.67
CA VAL A 81 -3.11 -33.16 -11.33
C VAL A 81 -3.59 -34.23 -10.34
N ARG A 82 -4.36 -33.84 -9.31
CA ARG A 82 -4.97 -34.78 -8.35
C ARG A 82 -5.94 -35.75 -9.03
N LYS A 83 -6.77 -35.28 -9.96
CA LYS A 83 -7.65 -36.15 -10.79
C LYS A 83 -6.87 -37.20 -11.60
N ASN A 84 -5.61 -36.93 -11.91
CA ASN A 84 -4.71 -37.83 -12.63
C ASN A 84 -3.77 -38.60 -11.67
N ASN A 85 -4.10 -38.71 -10.39
CA ASN A 85 -3.32 -39.36 -9.34
C ASN A 85 -1.88 -38.82 -9.19
N GLY A 86 -1.66 -37.54 -9.52
CA GLY A 86 -0.39 -36.86 -9.30
C GLY A 86 -0.40 -35.94 -8.08
N THR A 87 0.79 -35.54 -7.64
CA THR A 87 1.00 -34.51 -6.62
C THR A 87 1.40 -33.20 -7.29
N PHE A 88 0.71 -32.11 -6.94
CA PHE A 88 1.01 -30.79 -7.48
C PHE A 88 2.07 -30.08 -6.63
N ASP A 89 3.15 -29.64 -7.26
CA ASP A 89 4.26 -28.95 -6.60
C ASP A 89 4.05 -27.43 -6.68
N TRP A 90 3.53 -26.85 -5.58
CA TRP A 90 3.28 -25.41 -5.45
C TRP A 90 4.55 -24.57 -5.50
N GLN A 91 5.67 -25.06 -4.96
CA GLN A 91 6.93 -24.34 -4.96
C GLN A 91 7.47 -24.20 -6.39
N LYS A 92 7.47 -25.29 -7.17
CA LYS A 92 7.85 -25.28 -8.58
C LYS A 92 6.90 -24.44 -9.42
N TRP A 93 5.60 -24.49 -9.15
CA TRP A 93 4.63 -23.62 -9.79
C TRP A 93 4.95 -22.14 -9.54
N ASN A 94 5.11 -21.75 -8.28
CA ASN A 94 5.28 -20.35 -7.87
C ASN A 94 6.62 -19.75 -8.28
N THR A 95 7.70 -20.52 -8.25
CA THR A 95 9.08 -20.00 -8.43
C THR A 95 9.65 -20.24 -9.82
N LYS A 96 9.19 -21.28 -10.53
CA LYS A 96 9.72 -21.65 -11.85
C LYS A 96 8.69 -21.49 -12.95
N VAL A 97 7.58 -22.22 -12.89
CA VAL A 97 6.63 -22.30 -14.01
C VAL A 97 5.90 -20.97 -14.22
N PHE A 98 5.30 -20.42 -13.16
CA PHE A 98 4.56 -19.16 -13.28
C PHE A 98 5.50 -17.99 -13.62
N VAL A 99 6.68 -17.93 -13.01
CA VAL A 99 7.69 -16.90 -13.29
C VAL A 99 8.21 -16.99 -14.73
N LEU A 100 8.37 -18.21 -15.26
CA LEU A 100 8.73 -18.41 -16.67
C LEU A 100 7.67 -17.82 -17.60
N LEU A 101 6.39 -17.98 -17.29
CA LEU A 101 5.29 -17.49 -18.11
C LEU A 101 5.09 -15.97 -17.95
N PHE A 102 5.03 -15.46 -16.72
CA PHE A 102 4.55 -14.11 -16.41
C PHE A 102 5.61 -13.16 -15.83
N GLY A 103 6.85 -13.61 -15.60
CA GLY A 103 7.89 -12.83 -14.94
C GLY A 103 7.81 -12.89 -13.42
N LYS A 104 8.70 -12.15 -12.74
CA LYS A 104 8.68 -12.04 -11.27
C LYS A 104 7.60 -11.04 -10.83
N PRO A 105 7.06 -11.13 -9.60
CA PRO A 105 6.02 -10.20 -9.13
C PRO A 105 6.48 -8.74 -9.10
N GLU A 106 7.77 -8.48 -8.86
CA GLU A 106 8.36 -7.13 -8.85
C GLU A 106 8.52 -6.56 -10.27
N ALA A 107 8.64 -7.43 -11.27
CA ALA A 107 8.86 -7.09 -12.67
C ALA A 107 8.08 -8.05 -13.59
N PRO A 108 6.73 -7.97 -13.59
CA PRO A 108 5.91 -8.83 -14.44
C PRO A 108 6.14 -8.51 -15.92
N LYS A 109 6.18 -9.55 -16.75
CA LYS A 109 6.35 -9.44 -18.21
C LYS A 109 5.17 -8.74 -18.89
N TYR A 110 3.99 -8.81 -18.27
CA TYR A 110 2.74 -8.33 -18.84
C TYR A 110 2.03 -7.38 -17.89
N SER A 111 1.27 -6.45 -18.46
CA SER A 111 0.43 -5.53 -17.69
C SER A 111 -0.79 -6.25 -17.09
N ALA A 112 -1.38 -5.66 -16.05
CA ALA A 112 -2.56 -6.21 -15.40
C ALA A 112 -3.73 -6.52 -16.37
N PRO A 113 -4.08 -5.64 -17.33
CA PRO A 113 -5.14 -5.94 -18.30
C PRO A 113 -4.84 -7.13 -19.21
N VAL A 114 -3.57 -7.34 -19.59
CA VAL A 114 -3.16 -8.50 -20.42
C VAL A 114 -3.30 -9.79 -19.62
N MET A 115 -2.83 -9.80 -18.37
CA MET A 115 -3.01 -10.95 -17.48
C MET A 115 -4.48 -11.24 -17.20
N ALA A 116 -5.31 -10.20 -17.01
CA ALA A 116 -6.74 -10.35 -16.81
C ALA A 116 -7.45 -10.96 -18.03
N LYS A 117 -7.07 -10.56 -19.25
CA LYS A 117 -7.57 -11.17 -20.48
C LYS A 117 -7.18 -12.65 -20.62
N ILE A 118 -5.99 -13.03 -20.16
CA ILE A 118 -5.58 -14.44 -20.12
C ILE A 118 -6.49 -15.22 -19.16
N ALA A 119 -6.79 -14.65 -17.99
CA ALA A 119 -7.71 -15.26 -17.04
C ALA A 119 -9.13 -15.42 -17.61
N SER A 120 -9.68 -14.39 -18.25
CA SER A 120 -11.03 -14.43 -18.84
C SER A 120 -11.16 -15.44 -19.97
N TYR A 121 -10.07 -15.80 -20.64
CA TYR A 121 -10.08 -16.86 -21.64
C TYR A 121 -10.29 -18.25 -21.03
N PHE A 122 -9.74 -18.51 -19.84
CA PHE A 122 -9.82 -19.82 -19.19
C PHE A 122 -10.99 -19.94 -18.21
N TYR A 123 -11.47 -18.82 -17.65
CA TYR A 123 -12.41 -18.82 -16.53
C TYR A 123 -13.65 -17.99 -16.83
N ASP A 124 -14.79 -18.65 -16.90
CA ASP A 124 -16.12 -18.05 -17.04
C ASP A 124 -16.50 -17.09 -15.88
N THR A 125 -15.93 -17.32 -14.70
CA THR A 125 -16.06 -16.46 -13.52
C THR A 125 -15.33 -15.12 -13.63
N ILE A 126 -14.52 -14.91 -14.68
CA ILE A 126 -13.82 -13.66 -14.95
C ILE A 126 -14.41 -13.03 -16.21
N SER A 127 -14.85 -11.78 -16.11
CA SER A 127 -15.44 -11.06 -17.25
C SER A 127 -14.50 -10.98 -18.45
N GLU A 128 -15.05 -10.99 -19.67
CA GLU A 128 -14.29 -10.69 -20.89
C GLU A 128 -13.97 -9.19 -21.05
N ASP A 129 -14.67 -8.31 -20.34
CA ASP A 129 -14.35 -6.87 -20.32
C ASP A 129 -13.03 -6.63 -19.55
N PRO A 130 -12.03 -5.95 -20.14
CA PRO A 130 -10.72 -5.81 -19.50
C PRO A 130 -10.73 -5.09 -18.14
N THR A 131 -11.65 -4.15 -17.94
CA THR A 131 -11.73 -3.38 -16.69
C THR A 131 -12.39 -4.23 -15.60
N GLN A 132 -13.48 -4.90 -15.95
CA GLN A 132 -14.19 -5.79 -15.05
C GLN A 132 -13.34 -7.02 -14.71
N ALA A 133 -12.64 -7.62 -15.68
CA ALA A 133 -11.73 -8.75 -15.45
C ALA A 133 -10.66 -8.45 -14.39
N VAL A 134 -10.10 -7.23 -14.44
CA VAL A 134 -9.15 -6.77 -13.41
C VAL A 134 -9.82 -6.65 -12.05
N ALA A 135 -11.04 -6.14 -11.98
CA ALA A 135 -11.80 -6.04 -10.73
C ALA A 135 -12.12 -7.43 -10.15
N ASP A 136 -12.56 -8.37 -10.99
CA ASP A 136 -12.88 -9.74 -10.61
C ASP A 136 -11.65 -10.44 -10.01
N LEU A 137 -10.47 -10.27 -10.63
CA LEU A 137 -9.21 -10.82 -10.11
C LEU A 137 -8.74 -10.12 -8.82
N VAL A 138 -8.93 -8.81 -8.70
CA VAL A 138 -8.62 -8.08 -7.46
C VAL A 138 -9.51 -8.56 -6.31
N GLU A 139 -10.78 -8.86 -6.58
CA GLU A 139 -11.71 -9.40 -5.61
C GLU A 139 -11.36 -10.85 -5.23
N PHE A 140 -11.02 -11.69 -6.22
CA PHE A 140 -10.50 -13.03 -5.95
C PHE A 140 -9.24 -12.99 -5.07
N ASN A 141 -8.32 -12.05 -5.30
CA ASN A 141 -7.14 -11.90 -4.44
C ASN A 141 -7.50 -11.53 -2.99
N ARG A 142 -8.50 -10.67 -2.79
CA ARG A 142 -9.01 -10.32 -1.45
C ARG A 142 -9.54 -11.57 -0.74
N GLN A 143 -10.39 -12.34 -1.41
CA GLN A 143 -10.97 -13.57 -0.87
C GLN A 143 -9.91 -14.65 -0.59
N SER A 144 -8.87 -14.73 -1.43
CA SER A 144 -7.71 -15.60 -1.19
C SER A 144 -6.97 -15.25 0.11
N LEU A 145 -6.67 -13.95 0.30
CA LEU A 145 -5.97 -13.49 1.50
C LEU A 145 -6.81 -13.75 2.75
N GLU A 146 -8.11 -13.50 2.68
CA GLU A 146 -9.03 -13.77 3.79
C GLU A 146 -9.08 -15.24 4.17
N ARG A 147 -9.12 -16.16 3.19
CA ARG A 147 -9.07 -17.60 3.47
C ARG A 147 -7.75 -18.01 4.13
N ARG A 148 -6.61 -17.49 3.64
CA ARG A 148 -5.30 -17.82 4.23
C ARG A 148 -5.13 -17.27 5.64
N ASN A 149 -5.60 -16.05 5.88
CA ASN A 149 -5.55 -15.46 7.21
C ASN A 149 -6.47 -16.20 8.20
N ALA A 150 -7.67 -16.60 7.76
CA ALA A 150 -8.59 -17.35 8.61
C ALA A 150 -8.03 -18.74 9.02
N ILE A 151 -7.33 -19.43 8.11
CA ILE A 151 -6.65 -20.69 8.43
C ILE A 151 -5.53 -20.45 9.45
N GLN A 152 -4.75 -19.39 9.27
CA GLN A 152 -3.68 -19.05 10.21
C GLN A 152 -4.23 -18.72 11.62
N GLU A 153 -5.30 -17.93 11.70
CA GLU A 153 -5.97 -17.61 12.97
C GLU A 153 -6.52 -18.88 13.66
N GLN A 154 -7.08 -19.82 12.90
CA GLN A 154 -7.55 -21.11 13.45
C GLN A 154 -6.40 -21.98 13.98
N SER A 155 -5.27 -22.03 13.26
CA SER A 155 -4.09 -22.77 13.74
C SER A 155 -3.43 -22.17 14.98
N GLU A 156 -3.60 -20.87 15.23
CA GLU A 156 -3.09 -20.18 16.42
C GLU A 156 -4.03 -20.35 17.64
N ASP A 157 -5.34 -20.52 17.42
CA ASP A 157 -6.33 -20.75 18.48
C ASP A 157 -6.45 -22.24 18.90
N ASP A 158 -6.12 -23.19 18.02
CA ASP A 158 -6.13 -24.65 18.32
C ASP A 158 -5.04 -25.08 19.32
N ASP A 159 -4.07 -24.21 19.63
CA ASP A 159 -3.07 -24.45 20.68
C ASP A 159 -3.62 -24.17 22.10
N LEU A 160 -4.89 -23.75 22.27
CA LEU A 160 -5.44 -23.37 23.58
C LEU A 160 -6.77 -23.99 24.03
N GLU A 161 -7.55 -24.69 23.21
CA GLU A 161 -8.79 -25.33 23.72
C GLU A 161 -9.06 -26.69 23.07
N GLY A 162 -8.78 -27.77 23.79
CA GLY A 162 -9.38 -29.06 23.49
C GLY A 162 -10.82 -29.13 23.96
N ASP A 163 -11.77 -29.29 23.04
CA ASP A 163 -12.85 -30.29 23.09
C ASP A 163 -13.62 -30.31 21.75
N ASP A 164 -14.05 -31.51 21.35
CA ASP A 164 -14.66 -31.86 20.06
C ASP A 164 -15.91 -31.04 19.68
N GLU A 165 -15.94 -30.49 18.46
CA GLU A 165 -17.19 -30.44 17.66
C GLU A 165 -16.94 -30.97 16.24
N GLU A 166 -17.51 -32.15 16.01
CA GLU A 166 -17.63 -32.92 14.78
C GLU A 166 -18.04 -32.06 13.56
N PHE A 167 -17.04 -31.56 12.82
CA PHE A 167 -17.24 -31.01 11.46
C PHE A 167 -16.79 -32.03 10.41
N ASP A 168 -17.79 -32.67 9.80
CA ASP A 168 -17.82 -33.40 8.52
C ASP A 168 -16.48 -33.57 7.77
N ASP A 169 -15.95 -34.79 7.87
CA ASP A 169 -14.73 -35.34 7.27
C ASP A 169 -14.75 -35.35 5.72
N SER A 170 -14.69 -34.16 5.12
CA SER A 170 -14.14 -33.95 3.77
C SER A 170 -12.77 -33.28 3.84
N VAL A 171 -11.98 -33.76 4.82
CA VAL A 171 -10.66 -33.30 5.20
C VAL A 171 -9.81 -33.11 3.95
N LEU A 172 -9.49 -31.84 3.70
CA LEU A 172 -8.34 -31.39 2.94
C LEU A 172 -7.08 -31.83 3.72
N ASP A 173 -6.86 -33.13 3.81
CA ASP A 173 -5.69 -33.73 4.45
C ASP A 173 -4.58 -33.73 3.40
N ASP A 174 -3.76 -32.69 3.42
CA ASP A 174 -2.31 -32.71 3.17
C ASP A 174 -1.83 -31.25 3.10
N GLU A 175 -1.92 -30.55 4.24
CA GLU A 175 -1.11 -29.36 4.53
C GLU A 175 0.26 -29.86 5.01
N SER A 176 1.08 -30.39 4.09
CA SER A 176 2.47 -30.71 4.41
C SER A 176 3.33 -29.44 4.30
N ASP A 177 3.74 -28.92 5.45
CA ASP A 177 4.91 -28.06 5.70
C ASP A 177 5.06 -26.83 4.80
N LEU A 178 4.41 -25.74 5.20
CA LEU A 178 4.98 -24.40 5.00
C LEU A 178 5.77 -23.98 6.25
N ASP A 179 6.79 -24.77 6.58
CA ASP A 179 7.93 -24.25 7.32
C ASP A 179 8.77 -23.39 6.36
N ALA A 180 8.29 -22.17 6.15
CA ALA A 180 9.07 -21.10 5.54
C ALA A 180 9.90 -20.46 6.65
N GLU A 181 10.97 -21.16 7.07
CA GLU A 181 12.08 -20.59 7.84
C GLU A 181 12.46 -19.23 7.24
N ALA A 182 12.05 -18.19 7.94
CA ALA A 182 12.40 -16.81 7.66
C ALA A 182 13.82 -16.55 8.15
N GLU A 183 14.80 -17.18 7.51
CA GLU A 183 16.20 -16.81 7.64
C GLU A 183 16.45 -15.57 6.77
N SER A 184 15.99 -14.41 7.26
CA SER A 184 16.55 -13.13 6.82
C SER A 184 17.90 -12.98 7.49
N ASP A 185 18.93 -13.58 6.90
CA ASP A 185 20.30 -13.28 7.26
C ASP A 185 20.58 -11.82 6.84
N LEU A 186 20.61 -10.97 7.85
CA LEU A 186 21.08 -9.60 7.80
C LEU A 186 22.61 -9.67 7.66
N ASP A 187 23.10 -9.62 6.42
CA ASP A 187 24.49 -9.24 6.17
C ASP A 187 24.55 -7.75 5.81
N GLU A 188 24.85 -6.96 6.84
CA GLU A 188 25.30 -5.58 6.72
C GLU A 188 26.76 -5.55 6.28
N GLY A 189 27.02 -4.98 5.10
CA GLY A 189 28.27 -4.25 4.83
C GLY A 189 29.20 -4.86 3.78
N ASP A 190 29.22 -4.22 2.61
CA ASP A 190 30.50 -3.65 2.17
C ASP A 190 30.21 -2.34 1.42
N ASP A 191 30.77 -1.27 1.97
CA ASP A 191 30.85 0.06 1.39
C ASP A 191 31.84 0.04 0.21
N GLU A 192 31.82 1.14 -0.54
CA GLU A 192 32.87 1.60 -1.46
C GLU A 192 32.81 1.05 -2.90
N ASP A 193 32.15 1.82 -3.78
CA ASP A 193 32.74 2.13 -5.09
C ASP A 193 32.16 3.43 -5.69
N ASP A 194 33.07 4.39 -5.84
CA ASP A 194 33.13 5.55 -6.75
C ASP A 194 32.10 6.68 -6.65
N LEU A 195 32.43 7.65 -5.79
CA LEU A 195 32.21 9.07 -6.06
C LEU A 195 33.48 9.65 -6.70
N ASP A 196 33.54 9.66 -8.03
CA ASP A 196 34.45 10.54 -8.78
C ASP A 196 33.72 11.04 -10.03
N ASP A 197 33.08 12.19 -9.90
CA ASP A 197 32.74 13.04 -11.04
C ASP A 197 32.99 14.49 -10.58
N ASP A 198 34.28 14.79 -10.54
CA ASP A 198 34.87 16.11 -10.37
C ASP A 198 34.57 16.97 -11.60
N ASP A 199 33.75 17.99 -11.38
CA ASP A 199 33.75 19.31 -12.01
C ASP A 199 34.47 19.48 -13.37
N GLU A 200 33.71 19.47 -14.46
CA GLU A 200 34.01 20.29 -15.65
C GLU A 200 32.89 21.32 -15.89
N ASP A 201 33.03 22.43 -15.17
CA ASP A 201 33.04 23.80 -15.69
C ASP A 201 32.31 24.03 -17.03
N PHE A 202 31.07 24.51 -16.97
CA PHE A 202 30.48 25.26 -18.08
C PHE A 202 30.43 26.73 -17.67
N GLU A 203 31.53 27.41 -17.98
CA GLU A 203 31.60 28.86 -18.03
C GLU A 203 30.52 29.40 -18.96
N ASP A 204 29.76 30.34 -18.40
CA ASP A 204 28.80 31.22 -19.06
C ASP A 204 29.60 32.24 -19.88
N GLU A 205 29.68 32.08 -21.20
CA GLU A 205 30.00 33.18 -22.12
C GLU A 205 28.80 33.47 -23.01
N GLU A 206 28.13 34.57 -22.67
CA GLU A 206 27.39 35.41 -23.60
C GLU A 206 28.25 35.72 -24.84
N ASP A 207 27.69 35.64 -26.05
CA ASP A 207 27.45 36.79 -26.94
C ASP A 207 27.44 36.40 -28.44
N ASP A 208 26.51 37.05 -29.15
CA ASP A 208 26.46 37.39 -30.58
C ASP A 208 26.73 36.31 -31.68
N GLU A 209 25.72 36.07 -32.54
CA GLU A 209 25.65 36.80 -33.81
C GLU A 209 24.33 36.54 -34.57
N LEU A 210 23.75 37.65 -35.05
CA LEU A 210 22.69 37.73 -36.03
C LEU A 210 23.20 37.34 -37.44
N GLU A 211 22.51 36.42 -38.11
CA GLU A 211 22.20 36.54 -39.56
C GLU A 211 20.96 35.71 -39.95
#